data_AF-A0A2G9Y0J5-F1
#
_entry.id   AF-A0A2G9Y0J5-F1
#
_cell.length_a   1.000
_cell.length_b   1.000
_cell.length_c   1.000
_cell.angle_alpha   90.00
_cell.angle_beta   90.00
_cell.angle_gamma   90.00
#
_symmetry.space_group_name_H-M   'P 1'
#
loop_
_entity.id
_entity.type
_entity.pdbx_description
1 polymer ?
#
loop_
_entity_poly.entity_id
_entity_poly.type
_entity_poly.pdbx_seq_one_letter_code
_entity_poly.pdbx_strand_id
1 'polypeptide(L)'
;KTVPHEGVRGNVEELFEEDSKYDYVFNEKAINRDMANNHIIINYVTTWAIDQILKKVDMPKRDEEFFPYTKWFVLVDMYNKLMEWKQKKFELGWQSWINFIEKPQFEKGISDYAHKAFRIGREIIPAYEEAKGFFRSKDAVRKFSSKTGKRNFESSINKAYTISKDDL
;
A
#
# COMPACT_ATOMS: atom_id res chain seq x y z
N LYS A 1 -35.16 -4.41 25.23
CA LYS A 1 -33.70 -4.67 25.06
C LYS A 1 -33.49 -6.15 25.29
N THR A 2 -33.30 -6.92 24.22
CA THR A 2 -32.99 -8.35 24.28
C THR A 2 -31.53 -8.50 24.70
N VAL A 3 -31.33 -9.04 25.89
CA VAL A 3 -30.00 -9.45 26.38
C VAL A 3 -29.53 -10.60 25.48
N PRO A 4 -28.25 -10.66 25.06
CA PRO A 4 -27.75 -11.82 24.31
C PRO A 4 -28.02 -13.09 25.10
N HIS A 5 -28.49 -14.15 24.43
CA HIS A 5 -28.72 -15.46 25.06
C HIS A 5 -27.48 -15.88 25.87
N GLU A 6 -27.64 -16.18 27.16
CA GLU A 6 -26.52 -16.54 28.06
C GLU A 6 -25.66 -17.68 27.52
N GLY A 7 -26.23 -18.62 26.75
CA GLY A 7 -25.47 -19.68 26.07
C GLY A 7 -24.52 -19.17 24.98
N VAL A 8 -24.84 -18.08 24.29
CA VAL A 8 -23.92 -17.44 23.33
C VAL A 8 -22.79 -16.74 24.08
N ARG A 9 -23.10 -16.11 25.21
CA ARG A 9 -22.09 -15.46 26.05
C ARG A 9 -21.13 -16.47 26.67
N GLY A 10 -21.65 -17.57 27.22
CA GLY A 10 -20.83 -18.66 27.76
C GLY A 10 -19.91 -19.29 26.71
N ASN A 11 -20.41 -19.55 25.50
CA ASN A 11 -19.58 -20.07 24.42
C ASN A 11 -18.49 -19.09 23.96
N VAL A 12 -18.75 -17.78 24.05
CA VAL A 12 -17.75 -16.76 23.72
C VAL A 12 -16.72 -16.62 24.85
N GLU A 13 -17.14 -16.67 26.11
CA GLU A 13 -16.22 -16.66 27.26
C GLU A 13 -15.32 -17.91 27.25
N GLU A 14 -15.88 -19.09 26.96
CA GLU A 14 -15.13 -20.36 26.87
C GLU A 14 -14.10 -20.37 25.72
N LEU A 15 -14.35 -19.63 24.63
CA LEU A 15 -13.39 -19.43 23.53
C LEU A 15 -12.14 -18.65 23.96
N PHE A 16 -12.22 -17.81 25.00
CA PHE A 16 -11.10 -17.01 25.49
C PHE A 16 -10.49 -17.54 26.80
N GLU A 17 -11.13 -18.51 27.46
CA GLU A 17 -10.61 -19.18 28.67
C GLU A 17 -9.84 -20.47 28.37
N GLU A 18 -10.16 -21.17 27.27
CA GLU A 18 -9.47 -22.39 26.86
C GLU A 18 -8.57 -22.14 25.63
N ASP A 19 -7.26 -22.00 25.85
CA ASP A 19 -6.25 -21.81 24.78
C ASP A 19 -6.37 -22.84 23.65
N SER A 20 -6.76 -24.08 23.96
CA SER A 20 -6.95 -25.14 22.96
C SER A 20 -8.18 -24.96 22.07
N LYS A 21 -9.26 -24.36 22.59
CA LYS A 21 -10.45 -23.98 21.80
C LYS A 21 -10.18 -22.73 20.99
N TYR A 22 -9.45 -21.77 21.55
CA TYR A 22 -8.99 -20.59 20.82
C TYR A 22 -8.12 -20.98 19.62
N ASP A 23 -7.07 -21.79 19.83
CA ASP A 23 -6.17 -22.26 18.76
C ASP A 23 -6.87 -23.16 17.73
N TYR A 24 -7.90 -23.90 18.14
CA TYR A 24 -8.72 -24.70 17.22
C TYR A 24 -9.56 -23.82 16.30
N VAL A 25 -10.13 -22.74 16.82
CA VAL A 25 -11.03 -21.83 16.09
C VAL A 25 -10.24 -20.77 15.31
N PHE A 26 -9.17 -20.25 15.90
CA PHE A 26 -8.24 -19.26 15.35
C PHE A 26 -6.84 -19.84 15.27
N ASN A 27 -6.65 -20.82 14.38
CA ASN A 27 -5.35 -21.44 14.16
C ASN A 27 -4.37 -20.42 13.55
N GLU A 28 -3.62 -19.72 14.40
CA GLU A 28 -2.69 -18.68 14.00
C GLU A 28 -1.63 -19.22 13.01
N LYS A 29 -1.19 -20.47 13.16
CA LYS A 29 -0.22 -21.07 12.24
C LYS A 29 -0.80 -21.28 10.84
N ALA A 30 -2.09 -21.63 10.73
CA ALA A 30 -2.77 -21.74 9.44
C ALA A 30 -3.00 -20.34 8.85
N ILE A 31 -3.47 -19.39 9.64
CA ILE A 31 -3.69 -18.00 9.22
C ILE A 31 -2.37 -17.37 8.73
N ASN A 32 -1.29 -17.51 9.49
CA ASN A 32 0.03 -16.99 9.14
C ASN A 32 0.57 -17.61 7.85
N ARG A 33 0.33 -18.91 7.63
CA ARG A 33 0.72 -19.61 6.40
C ARG A 33 -0.03 -19.07 5.18
N ASP A 34 -1.34 -18.87 5.32
CA ASP A 34 -2.20 -18.39 4.23
C ASP A 34 -1.97 -16.90 3.94
N MET A 35 -1.63 -16.10 4.97
CA MET A 35 -1.35 -14.67 4.82
C MET A 35 0.09 -14.34 4.40
N ALA A 36 1.04 -15.27 4.54
CA ALA A 36 2.44 -15.05 4.16
C ALA A 36 2.61 -14.81 2.64
N ASN A 37 1.76 -15.39 1.80
CA ASN A 37 1.95 -15.42 0.35
C ASN A 37 0.96 -14.54 -0.41
N ASN A 38 1.32 -13.27 -0.61
CA ASN A 38 0.64 -12.37 -1.57
C ASN A 38 -0.90 -12.38 -1.44
N HIS A 39 -1.38 -12.48 -0.19
CA HIS A 39 -2.78 -12.68 0.10
C HIS A 39 -3.58 -11.45 -0.34
N ILE A 40 -4.80 -11.66 -0.88
CA ILE A 40 -5.61 -10.59 -1.45
C ILE A 40 -5.89 -9.46 -0.45
N ILE A 41 -6.04 -9.80 0.83
CA ILE A 41 -6.22 -8.81 1.92
C ILE A 41 -4.96 -7.94 2.07
N ILE A 42 -3.76 -8.53 2.06
CA ILE A 42 -2.51 -7.78 2.17
C ILE A 42 -2.35 -6.86 0.97
N ASN A 43 -2.68 -7.33 -0.23
CA ASN A 43 -2.65 -6.54 -1.45
C ASN A 43 -3.64 -5.36 -1.40
N TYR A 44 -4.85 -5.62 -0.91
CA TYR A 44 -5.88 -4.60 -0.70
C TYR A 44 -5.44 -3.55 0.30
N VAL A 45 -5.00 -3.96 1.49
CA VAL A 45 -4.56 -3.04 2.56
C VAL A 45 -3.36 -2.23 2.10
N THR A 46 -2.39 -2.86 1.42
CA THR A 46 -1.23 -2.16 0.84
C THR A 46 -1.65 -1.10 -0.17
N THR A 47 -2.53 -1.46 -1.11
CA THR A 47 -3.03 -0.52 -2.12
C THR A 47 -3.82 0.63 -1.47
N TRP A 48 -4.66 0.30 -0.49
CA TRP A 48 -5.46 1.27 0.25
C TRP A 48 -4.58 2.25 1.03
N ALA A 49 -3.54 1.76 1.72
CA ALA A 49 -2.59 2.61 2.45
C ALA A 49 -1.92 3.61 1.51
N ILE A 50 -1.44 3.17 0.34
CA ILE A 50 -0.87 4.06 -0.68
C ILE A 50 -1.92 5.08 -1.13
N ASP A 51 -3.15 4.66 -1.45
CA ASP A 51 -4.22 5.58 -1.88
C ASP A 51 -4.55 6.65 -0.83
N GLN A 52 -4.57 6.29 0.46
CA GLN A 52 -4.79 7.25 1.54
C GLN A 52 -3.65 8.25 1.65
N ILE A 53 -2.40 7.81 1.49
CA ILE A 53 -1.24 8.70 1.47
C ILE A 53 -1.33 9.65 0.28
N LEU A 54 -1.61 9.13 -0.93
CA LEU A 54 -1.74 9.94 -2.15
C LEU A 54 -2.83 11.02 -2.08
N LYS A 55 -3.89 10.81 -1.29
CA LYS A 55 -4.93 11.84 -1.04
C LYS A 55 -4.43 13.00 -0.16
N LYS A 56 -3.36 12.80 0.61
CA LYS A 56 -2.79 13.78 1.54
C LYS A 56 -1.52 14.45 1.01
N VAL A 57 -0.95 13.95 -0.09
CA VAL A 57 0.27 14.53 -0.68
C VAL A 57 -0.04 15.95 -1.14
N ASP A 58 0.64 16.92 -0.53
CA ASP A 58 0.62 18.30 -0.98
C ASP A 58 1.38 18.41 -2.31
N MET A 59 0.78 19.05 -3.31
CA MET A 59 1.39 19.18 -4.63
C MET A 59 1.41 20.65 -5.05
N PRO A 60 2.41 21.07 -5.84
CA PRO A 60 2.35 22.35 -6.51
C PRO A 60 1.05 22.45 -7.34
N LYS A 61 0.38 23.60 -7.29
CA LYS A 61 -0.88 23.85 -8.04
C LYS A 61 -0.85 23.41 -9.51
N ARG A 62 0.32 23.58 -10.16
CA ARG A 62 0.57 23.18 -11.56
C ARG A 62 0.48 21.68 -11.81
N ASP A 63 0.75 20.86 -10.80
CA ASP A 63 0.70 19.40 -10.86
C ASP A 63 -0.67 18.90 -10.35
N GLU A 64 -1.27 19.63 -9.41
CA GLU A 64 -2.60 19.36 -8.83
C GLU A 64 -3.73 19.34 -9.87
N GLU A 65 -3.68 20.21 -10.89
CA GLU A 65 -4.66 20.24 -12.00
C GLU A 65 -4.80 18.87 -12.70
N PHE A 66 -3.71 18.11 -12.78
CA PHE A 66 -3.69 16.81 -13.47
C PHE A 66 -3.97 15.63 -12.55
N PHE A 67 -4.08 15.86 -11.24
CA PHE A 67 -4.23 14.81 -10.23
C PHE A 67 -5.34 13.80 -10.53
N PRO A 68 -6.57 14.19 -10.95
CA PRO A 68 -7.64 13.23 -11.22
C PRO A 68 -7.29 12.18 -12.29
N TYR A 69 -6.39 12.53 -13.22
CA TYR A 69 -5.94 11.65 -14.30
C TYR A 69 -4.70 10.86 -13.91
N THR A 70 -3.76 11.52 -13.23
CA THR A 70 -2.44 10.95 -12.95
C THR A 70 -2.41 10.06 -11.71
N LYS A 71 -3.31 10.29 -10.74
CA LYS A 71 -3.32 9.55 -9.46
C LYS A 71 -3.33 8.04 -9.64
N TRP A 72 -4.13 7.53 -10.57
CA TRP A 72 -4.23 6.09 -10.81
C TRP A 72 -2.96 5.50 -11.42
N PHE A 73 -2.26 6.26 -12.26
CA PHE A 73 -0.95 5.87 -12.79
C PHE A 73 0.08 5.78 -11.67
N VAL A 74 0.13 6.81 -10.81
CA VAL A 74 1.04 6.85 -9.66
C VAL A 74 0.74 5.69 -8.71
N LEU A 75 -0.53 5.44 -8.38
CA LEU A 75 -0.94 4.36 -7.49
C LEU A 75 -0.48 2.98 -8.01
N VAL A 76 -0.81 2.66 -9.27
CA VAL A 76 -0.44 1.37 -9.89
C VAL A 76 1.08 1.21 -9.94
N ASP A 77 1.79 2.27 -10.33
CA ASP A 77 3.24 2.28 -10.43
C ASP A 77 3.92 2.05 -9.08
N MET A 78 3.46 2.73 -8.03
CA MET A 78 3.97 2.57 -6.67
C MET A 78 3.63 1.20 -6.09
N TYR A 79 2.40 0.73 -6.27
CA TYR A 79 1.99 -0.59 -5.80
C TYR A 79 2.87 -1.70 -6.40
N ASN A 80 3.05 -1.70 -7.73
CA ASN A 80 3.86 -2.72 -8.40
C ASN A 80 5.31 -2.71 -7.91
N LYS A 81 5.90 -1.52 -7.76
CA LYS A 81 7.27 -1.39 -7.23
C LYS A 81 7.36 -1.79 -5.77
N LEU A 82 6.35 -1.48 -4.95
CA LEU A 82 6.33 -1.84 -3.55
C LEU A 82 6.24 -3.35 -3.36
N MET A 83 5.38 -4.02 -4.13
CA MET A 83 5.22 -5.47 -4.05
C MET A 83 6.48 -6.19 -4.53
N GLU A 84 7.11 -5.72 -5.59
CA GLU A 84 8.42 -6.24 -6.02
C GLU A 84 9.50 -6.03 -4.95
N TRP A 85 9.53 -4.85 -4.33
CA TRP A 85 10.45 -4.55 -3.24
C TRP A 85 10.19 -5.44 -2.03
N LYS A 86 8.93 -5.60 -1.62
CA LYS A 86 8.50 -6.45 -0.50
C LYS A 86 9.02 -7.88 -0.69
N GLN A 87 8.78 -8.46 -1.86
CA GLN A 87 9.22 -9.81 -2.19
C GLN A 87 10.74 -10.00 -2.10
N LYS A 88 11.53 -8.95 -2.34
CA LYS A 88 13.00 -9.02 -2.40
C LYS A 88 13.71 -8.58 -1.13
N LYS A 89 13.08 -7.74 -0.31
CA LYS A 89 13.75 -6.97 0.76
C LYS A 89 13.02 -7.03 2.11
N PHE A 90 11.77 -7.47 2.12
CA PHE A 90 10.97 -7.56 3.35
C PHE A 90 10.84 -9.02 3.77
N GLU A 91 11.67 -9.42 4.73
CA GLU A 91 11.79 -10.81 5.19
C GLU A 91 10.84 -11.13 6.37
N LEU A 92 10.21 -10.12 6.96
CA LEU A 92 9.33 -10.27 8.12
C LEU A 92 7.91 -10.75 7.73
N GLY A 93 7.16 -11.20 8.73
CA GLY A 93 5.78 -11.67 8.58
C GLY A 93 4.79 -10.58 8.18
N TRP A 94 3.54 -10.99 7.92
CA TRP A 94 2.49 -10.05 7.49
C TRP A 94 2.14 -9.02 8.57
N GLN A 95 2.24 -9.35 9.87
CA GLN A 95 2.03 -8.39 10.95
C GLN A 95 3.05 -7.25 10.88
N SER A 96 4.34 -7.57 10.78
CA SER A 96 5.39 -6.57 10.60
C SER A 96 5.20 -5.77 9.31
N TRP A 97 4.63 -6.37 8.25
CA TRP A 97 4.28 -5.62 7.05
C TRP A 97 3.21 -4.55 7.32
N ILE A 98 2.14 -4.92 8.03
CA ILE A 98 1.10 -3.96 8.44
C ILE A 98 1.69 -2.88 9.32
N ASN A 99 2.47 -3.27 10.33
CA ASN A 99 3.16 -2.32 11.20
C ASN A 99 4.04 -1.37 10.38
N PHE A 100 4.75 -1.86 9.36
CA PHE A 100 5.59 -1.02 8.50
C PHE A 100 4.80 -0.01 7.68
N ILE A 101 3.72 -0.42 7.01
CA ILE A 101 2.93 0.48 6.16
C ILE A 101 2.14 1.54 6.96
N GLU A 102 1.92 1.31 8.26
CA GLU A 102 1.29 2.26 9.17
C GLU A 102 2.30 3.28 9.75
N LYS A 103 3.61 3.07 9.59
CA LYS A 103 4.63 3.96 10.15
C LYS A 103 4.69 5.29 9.39
N PRO A 104 4.92 6.43 10.09
CA PRO A 104 5.13 7.73 9.44
C PRO A 104 6.29 7.74 8.43
N GLN A 105 7.32 6.90 8.66
CA GLN A 105 8.45 6.74 7.76
C GLN A 105 8.02 6.17 6.40
N PHE A 106 7.07 5.24 6.39
CA PHE A 106 6.50 4.70 5.16
C PHE A 106 5.70 5.76 4.42
N GLU A 107 4.82 6.48 5.12
CA GLU A 107 4.07 7.62 4.56
C GLU A 107 5.00 8.65 3.91
N LYS A 108 6.11 8.99 4.59
CA LYS A 108 7.13 9.88 4.05
C LYS A 108 7.80 9.30 2.80
N GLY A 109 8.21 8.04 2.82
CA GLY A 109 8.86 7.39 1.66
C GLY A 109 7.95 7.32 0.43
N ILE A 110 6.66 7.04 0.64
CA ILE A 110 5.63 7.08 -0.40
C ILE A 110 5.44 8.52 -0.91
N SER A 111 5.31 9.49 -0.01
CA SER A 111 5.13 10.90 -0.37
C SER A 111 6.31 11.45 -1.18
N ASP A 112 7.55 11.20 -0.75
CA ASP A 112 8.78 11.65 -1.44
C ASP A 112 8.80 11.16 -2.90
N TYR A 113 8.41 9.89 -3.13
CA TYR A 113 8.30 9.35 -4.48
C TYR A 113 7.11 9.93 -5.26
N ALA A 114 5.95 10.09 -4.60
CA ALA A 114 4.72 10.58 -5.21
C ALA A 114 4.91 11.95 -5.86
N HIS A 115 5.59 12.90 -5.19
CA HIS A 115 5.89 14.22 -5.77
C HIS A 115 6.63 14.11 -7.11
N LYS A 116 7.62 13.22 -7.19
CA LYS A 116 8.37 12.99 -8.42
C LYS A 116 7.49 12.34 -9.49
N ALA A 117 6.67 11.36 -9.11
CA ALA A 117 5.80 10.63 -10.02
C ALA A 117 4.70 11.53 -10.61
N PHE A 118 4.06 12.38 -9.79
CA PHE A 118 3.08 13.36 -10.25
C PHE A 118 3.68 14.38 -11.22
N ARG A 119 4.87 14.92 -10.91
CA ARG A 119 5.59 15.80 -11.83
C ARG A 119 5.85 15.14 -13.18
N ILE A 120 6.31 13.88 -13.17
CA ILE A 120 6.51 13.10 -14.41
C ILE A 120 5.20 12.95 -15.16
N GLY A 121 4.11 12.65 -14.46
CA GLY A 121 2.79 12.51 -15.06
C GLY A 121 2.33 13.75 -15.83
N ARG A 122 2.59 14.95 -15.29
CA ARG A 122 2.36 16.20 -16.03
C ARG A 122 3.30 16.33 -17.23
N GLU A 123 4.59 16.05 -17.05
CA GLU A 123 5.63 16.25 -18.08
C GLU A 123 5.49 15.33 -19.30
N ILE A 124 4.76 14.22 -19.20
CA ILE A 124 4.56 13.30 -20.32
C ILE A 124 3.42 13.70 -21.26
N ILE A 125 2.56 14.63 -20.85
CA ILE A 125 1.42 15.10 -21.63
C ILE A 125 1.94 15.88 -22.85
N PRO A 126 1.62 15.46 -24.08
CA PRO A 126 2.00 16.21 -25.27
C PRO A 126 1.33 17.59 -25.29
N ALA A 127 2.06 18.62 -25.74
CA ALA A 127 1.55 20.00 -25.76
C ALA A 127 0.31 20.21 -26.65
N TYR A 128 0.08 19.30 -27.61
CA TYR A 128 -1.02 19.37 -28.58
C TYR A 128 -2.21 18.46 -28.20
N GLU A 129 -2.16 17.75 -27.07
CA GLU A 129 -3.16 16.74 -26.70
C GLU A 129 -3.86 17.10 -25.39
N GLU A 130 -5.18 16.89 -25.33
CA GLU A 130 -5.93 17.04 -24.08
C GLU A 130 -5.50 15.97 -23.07
N ALA A 131 -5.17 16.38 -21.84
CA ALA A 131 -4.68 15.48 -20.79
C ALA A 131 -5.57 14.25 -20.58
N LYS A 132 -6.89 14.44 -20.53
CA LYS A 132 -7.86 13.35 -20.34
C LYS A 132 -7.81 12.29 -21.44
N GLY A 133 -7.64 12.72 -22.69
CA GLY A 133 -7.49 11.82 -23.85
C GLY A 133 -6.17 11.06 -23.76
N PHE A 134 -5.09 11.79 -23.50
CA PHE A 134 -3.75 11.23 -23.38
C PHE A 134 -3.67 10.13 -22.31
N PHE A 135 -4.17 10.37 -21.10
CA PHE A 135 -4.12 9.39 -20.00
C PHE A 135 -5.00 8.14 -20.21
N ARG A 136 -5.84 8.09 -21.24
CA ARG A 136 -6.56 6.86 -21.63
C ARG A 136 -5.78 6.01 -22.64
N SER A 137 -4.69 6.54 -23.20
CA SER A 137 -3.90 5.87 -24.22
C SER A 137 -2.89 4.87 -23.64
N LYS A 138 -2.54 3.86 -24.44
CA LYS A 138 -1.39 2.98 -24.15
C LYS A 138 -0.06 3.75 -24.11
N ASP A 139 0.00 4.87 -24.82
CA ASP A 139 1.18 5.74 -24.88
C ASP A 139 1.47 6.42 -23.56
N ALA A 140 0.44 6.86 -22.82
CA ALA A 140 0.62 7.39 -21.47
C ALA A 140 1.24 6.35 -20.53
N VAL A 141 0.76 5.10 -20.56
CA VAL A 141 1.31 4.00 -19.73
C VAL A 141 2.79 3.76 -20.05
N ARG A 142 3.14 3.72 -21.34
CA ARG A 142 4.52 3.51 -21.79
C ARG A 142 5.43 4.69 -21.39
N LYS A 143 5.00 5.93 -21.65
CA LYS A 143 5.77 7.14 -21.31
C LYS A 143 5.96 7.31 -19.80
N PHE A 144 4.93 7.02 -19.02
CA PHE A 144 5.00 7.08 -17.56
C PHE A 144 6.01 6.07 -17.02
N SER A 145 5.83 4.79 -17.34
CA SER A 145 6.68 3.69 -16.84
C SER A 145 8.16 3.83 -17.25
N SER A 146 8.44 4.35 -18.45
CA SER A 146 9.83 4.62 -18.88
C SER A 146 10.52 5.75 -18.11
N LYS A 147 9.77 6.66 -17.48
CA LYS A 147 10.32 7.76 -16.68
C LYS A 147 10.28 7.49 -15.17
N THR A 148 9.40 6.61 -14.69
CA THR A 148 9.29 6.21 -13.29
C THR A 148 10.18 5.01 -12.97
N GLY A 149 11.51 5.19 -13.02
CA GLY A 149 12.46 4.11 -12.71
C GLY A 149 12.38 3.57 -11.26
N LYS A 150 12.67 2.27 -11.07
CA LYS A 150 12.63 1.56 -9.77
C LYS A 150 13.58 2.13 -8.72
N ARG A 151 14.80 2.50 -9.12
CA ARG A 151 15.86 2.94 -8.19
C ARG A 151 15.45 4.08 -7.27
N ASN A 152 14.68 5.05 -7.77
CA ASN A 152 14.23 6.18 -6.95
C ASN A 152 13.18 5.76 -5.90
N PHE A 153 12.29 4.85 -6.30
CA PHE A 153 11.29 4.29 -5.40
C PHE A 153 11.97 3.48 -4.30
N GLU A 154 12.82 2.53 -4.70
CA GLU A 154 13.55 1.69 -3.76
C GLU A 154 14.42 2.50 -2.80
N SER A 155 15.08 3.57 -3.27
CA SER A 155 15.85 4.46 -2.40
C SER A 155 14.99 5.09 -1.30
N SER A 156 13.74 5.46 -1.61
CA SER A 156 12.83 6.12 -0.67
C SER A 156 12.29 5.11 0.35
N ILE A 157 11.89 3.93 -0.12
CA ILE A 157 11.36 2.86 0.74
C ILE A 157 12.46 2.19 1.57
N ASN A 158 13.68 2.00 1.03
CA ASN A 158 14.80 1.48 1.81
C ASN A 158 15.11 2.40 2.99
N LYS A 159 15.13 3.73 2.76
CA LYS A 159 15.33 4.70 3.84
C LYS A 159 14.24 4.59 4.90
N ALA A 160 12.98 4.49 4.48
CA ALA A 160 11.85 4.30 5.41
C ALA A 160 12.01 3.00 6.22
N TYR A 161 12.29 1.89 5.55
CA TYR A 161 12.44 0.58 6.18
C TYR A 161 13.62 0.53 7.14
N THR A 162 14.78 1.06 6.77
CA THR A 162 15.96 1.08 7.65
C THR A 162 15.71 1.87 8.94
N ILE A 163 14.98 2.99 8.87
CA ILE A 163 14.66 3.78 10.07
C ILE A 163 13.63 3.06 10.95
N SER A 164 12.66 2.36 10.36
CA SER A 164 11.62 1.67 11.11
C SER A 164 12.02 0.28 11.60
N LYS A 165 13.11 -0.31 11.10
CA LYS A 165 13.44 -1.73 11.27
C LYS A 165 13.52 -2.18 12.72
N ASP A 166 14.03 -1.34 13.61
CA ASP A 166 14.21 -1.69 15.02
C ASP A 166 12.88 -1.77 15.79
N ASP A 167 11.80 -1.22 15.22
CA ASP A 167 10.45 -1.16 15.82
C ASP A 167 9.41 -2.05 15.08
N LEU A 168 9.84 -3.01 14.25
CA LEU A 168 8.99 -3.89 13.41
C LEU A 168 9.04 -5.37 13.83
#